data_AF-A0A533VLA3-F1
#
_entry.id   AF-A0A533VLA3-F1
#
_cell.length_a   1.000
_cell.length_b   1.000
_cell.length_c   1.000
_cell.angle_alpha   90.00
_cell.angle_beta   90.00
_cell.angle_gamma   90.00
#
_symmetry.space_group_name_H-M   'P 1'
#
loop_
_entity.id
_entity.type
_entity.pdbx_description
1 polymer ?
#
loop_
_entity_poly.entity_id
_entity_poly.type
_entity_poly.pdbx_seq_one_letter_code
_entity_poly.pdbx_strand_id
1 'polypeptide(L)'
;VPNYDKIKTILEDYSIRGIGKSIEIFFHSKKVGERTLPIGLEELHPAAVYFLAGTRYKVKKLGYPENMTAKLEYLPKDYPYYTKALTEEWPTVETIFEKRQANGIEVTSCKLHIQKRVYGYVNLEIGQEVAQGQKVILERPLDYDFITKGIVFKAPRPLQEIGRSENEEYVEASGYHATEHVVIEGSNMITGGVSQDLGGISLDTSGLIFVYDSAIGGNGASKALYDRLEKAFERSLDIVRECPCQSEAGCPRCTFSYRCGNNNEYLHKIAAREILQRIFDGEKTEVTEPVEGDKPLV
;
A
#
# COMPACT_ATOMS: atom_id res chain seq x y z
N VAL A 1 33.85 24.96 11.65
CA VAL A 1 34.45 23.70 11.17
C VAL A 1 33.32 22.70 10.97
N PRO A 2 33.19 22.02 9.81
CA PRO A 2 32.17 20.99 9.62
C PRO A 2 32.36 19.88 10.66
N ASN A 3 31.27 19.41 11.27
CA ASN A 3 31.32 18.28 12.20
C ASN A 3 31.41 16.97 11.40
N TYR A 4 32.64 16.54 11.12
CA TYR A 4 32.93 15.38 10.29
C TYR A 4 32.35 14.08 10.83
N ASP A 5 32.32 13.89 12.15
CA ASP A 5 31.73 12.70 12.76
C ASP A 5 30.22 12.64 12.50
N LYS A 6 29.52 13.78 12.67
CA LYS A 6 28.09 13.88 12.38
C LYS A 6 27.78 13.68 10.89
N ILE A 7 28.62 14.21 9.99
CA ILE A 7 28.48 14.02 8.55
C ILE A 7 28.69 12.55 8.18
N LYS A 8 29.68 11.89 8.79
CA LYS A 8 29.97 10.48 8.54
C LYS A 8 28.81 9.58 8.97
N THR A 9 28.23 9.83 10.15
CA THR A 9 27.02 9.11 10.59
C THR A 9 25.85 9.30 9.62
N ILE A 10 25.62 10.53 9.15
CA ILE A 10 24.57 10.81 8.15
C ILE A 10 24.85 10.06 6.84
N LEU A 11 26.11 10.00 6.39
CA LEU A 11 26.49 9.30 5.15
C LEU A 11 26.43 7.78 5.29
N GLU A 12 26.71 7.23 6.48
CA GLU A 12 26.57 5.80 6.77
C GLU A 12 25.09 5.37 6.81
N ASP A 13 24.20 6.24 7.29
CA ASP A 13 22.75 6.03 7.29
C ASP A 13 22.08 6.39 5.94
N TYR A 14 22.80 7.11 5.06
CA TYR A 14 22.28 7.54 3.77
C TYR A 14 22.45 6.45 2.71
N SER A 15 21.33 6.04 2.11
CA SER A 15 21.32 5.19 0.94
C SER A 15 20.53 5.82 -0.19
N ILE A 16 21.10 5.73 -1.40
CA ILE A 16 20.46 6.18 -2.64
C ILE A 16 19.22 5.32 -2.96
N ARG A 17 19.14 4.10 -2.41
CA ARG A 17 18.11 3.09 -2.72
C ARG A 17 17.19 2.73 -1.56
N GLY A 18 17.31 3.41 -0.42
CA GLY A 18 16.45 3.14 0.72
C GLY A 18 16.78 4.02 1.92
N ILE A 19 15.77 4.37 2.69
CA ILE A 19 15.91 5.05 3.97
C ILE A 19 15.29 4.12 5.00
N GLY A 20 16.05 3.74 6.03
CA GLY A 20 15.54 2.91 7.12
C GLY A 20 16.43 1.74 7.52
N LYS A 21 16.03 1.05 8.58
CA LYS A 21 16.74 -0.14 9.09
C LYS A 21 16.54 -1.32 8.14
N SER A 22 17.54 -2.18 8.06
CA SER A 22 17.47 -3.42 7.26
C SER A 22 17.62 -4.66 8.14
N ILE A 23 16.97 -5.74 7.73
CA ILE A 23 17.08 -7.07 8.32
C ILE A 23 18.14 -7.84 7.54
N GLU A 24 19.18 -8.30 8.22
CA GLU A 24 20.23 -9.12 7.62
C GLU A 24 19.78 -10.58 7.51
N ILE A 25 20.00 -11.20 6.35
CA ILE A 25 19.54 -12.54 6.05
C ILE A 25 20.72 -13.50 6.09
N PHE A 26 20.59 -14.56 6.90
CA PHE A 26 21.60 -15.58 7.11
C PHE A 26 21.10 -16.95 6.64
N PHE A 27 21.98 -17.66 5.93
CA PHE A 27 21.83 -19.09 5.67
C PHE A 27 23.02 -19.81 6.34
N HIS A 28 22.71 -20.71 7.28
CA HIS A 28 23.68 -21.20 8.27
C HIS A 28 24.36 -20.03 9.01
N SER A 29 25.69 -19.89 8.90
CA SER A 29 26.47 -18.81 9.51
C SER A 29 26.91 -17.73 8.51
N LYS A 30 26.43 -17.78 7.26
CA LYS A 30 26.83 -16.85 6.20
C LYS A 30 25.71 -15.83 5.94
N LYS A 31 26.05 -14.53 5.93
CA LYS A 31 25.16 -13.47 5.43
C LYS A 31 24.98 -13.67 3.92
N VAL A 32 23.74 -13.80 3.48
CA VAL A 32 23.38 -14.05 2.08
C VAL A 32 22.59 -12.91 1.44
N GLY A 33 22.11 -11.96 2.24
CA GLY A 33 21.41 -10.78 1.75
C GLY A 33 20.90 -9.90 2.88
N GLU A 34 20.07 -8.94 2.50
CA GLU A 34 19.35 -8.07 3.42
C GLU A 34 18.03 -7.58 2.79
N ARG A 35 17.11 -7.15 3.65
CA ARG A 35 15.85 -6.52 3.25
C ARG A 35 15.54 -5.31 4.13
N THR A 36 15.21 -4.20 3.52
CA THR A 36 14.87 -2.95 4.21
C THR A 36 13.44 -3.01 4.76
N LEU A 37 13.22 -2.41 5.93
CA LEU A 37 11.87 -2.21 6.48
C LEU A 37 11.08 -1.19 5.64
N PRO A 38 9.74 -1.30 5.56
CA PRO A 38 8.90 -2.32 6.19
C PRO A 38 8.83 -3.65 5.42
N ILE A 39 9.20 -3.67 4.13
CA ILE A 39 9.08 -4.84 3.22
C ILE A 39 9.76 -6.09 3.79
N GLY A 40 10.85 -5.92 4.54
CA GLY A 40 11.51 -7.02 5.24
C GLY A 40 10.57 -7.81 6.16
N LEU A 41 9.56 -7.21 6.78
CA LEU A 41 8.58 -7.94 7.60
C LEU A 41 7.59 -8.74 6.76
N GLU A 42 7.27 -8.27 5.55
CA GLU A 42 6.38 -8.96 4.62
C GLU A 42 7.07 -10.15 3.94
N GLU A 43 8.37 -10.05 3.65
CA GLU A 43 9.10 -11.13 2.97
C GLU A 43 9.83 -12.07 3.94
N LEU A 44 10.06 -11.63 5.19
CA LEU A 44 10.81 -12.39 6.19
C LEU A 44 9.98 -12.73 7.45
N HIS A 45 8.65 -12.65 7.38
CA HIS A 45 7.81 -13.15 8.47
C HIS A 45 8.10 -14.62 8.79
N PRO A 46 7.79 -15.11 10.01
CA PRO A 46 7.90 -16.52 10.33
C PRO A 46 7.21 -17.40 9.28
N ALA A 47 7.91 -18.44 8.84
CA ALA A 47 7.48 -19.38 7.79
C ALA A 47 7.36 -18.82 6.36
N ALA A 48 7.77 -17.58 6.10
CA ALA A 48 7.80 -17.03 4.74
C ALA A 48 8.67 -17.89 3.79
N VAL A 49 8.24 -18.00 2.54
CA VAL A 49 9.03 -18.58 1.45
C VAL A 49 9.82 -17.45 0.79
N TYR A 50 11.11 -17.42 1.08
CA TYR A 50 12.04 -16.42 0.57
C TYR A 50 12.78 -16.93 -0.65
N PHE A 51 12.78 -16.13 -1.73
CA PHE A 51 13.47 -16.45 -2.98
C PHE A 51 14.82 -15.76 -3.02
N LEU A 52 15.88 -16.56 -3.17
CA LEU A 52 17.25 -16.07 -3.31
C LEU A 52 17.90 -16.72 -4.54
N ALA A 53 18.17 -15.91 -5.56
CA ALA A 53 18.80 -16.34 -6.82
C ALA A 53 18.14 -17.58 -7.44
N GLY A 54 16.80 -17.60 -7.48
CA GLY A 54 16.01 -18.72 -8.03
C GLY A 54 15.88 -19.93 -7.11
N THR A 55 16.53 -19.93 -5.94
CA THR A 55 16.38 -20.98 -4.92
C THR A 55 15.39 -20.54 -3.85
N ARG A 56 14.56 -21.48 -3.39
CA ARG A 56 13.52 -21.25 -2.38
C ARG A 56 14.04 -21.63 -1.00
N TYR A 57 13.77 -20.78 -0.03
CA TYR A 57 14.12 -20.97 1.37
C TYR A 57 12.92 -20.70 2.24
N LYS A 58 12.82 -21.38 3.38
CA LYS A 58 11.85 -21.06 4.41
C LYS A 58 12.51 -20.19 5.47
N VAL A 59 11.84 -19.13 5.89
CA VAL A 59 12.29 -18.33 7.03
C VAL A 59 12.01 -19.10 8.31
N LYS A 60 13.07 -19.56 8.96
CA LYS A 60 13.02 -20.37 10.18
C LYS A 60 12.87 -19.50 11.42
N LYS A 61 13.54 -18.36 11.46
CA LYS A 61 13.50 -17.43 12.60
C LYS A 61 13.73 -16.01 12.12
N LEU A 62 12.86 -15.10 12.56
CA LEU A 62 13.03 -13.67 12.48
C LEU A 62 13.38 -13.13 13.88
N GLY A 63 14.41 -12.30 13.99
CA GLY A 63 14.85 -11.63 15.22
C GLY A 63 14.52 -10.14 15.23
N TYR A 64 13.40 -9.78 14.62
CA TYR A 64 12.81 -8.45 14.71
C TYR A 64 11.95 -8.35 15.98
N PRO A 65 11.98 -7.21 16.72
CA PRO A 65 12.79 -6.01 16.46
C PRO A 65 14.19 -5.99 17.10
N GLU A 66 14.59 -7.03 17.84
CA GLU A 66 15.72 -6.94 18.78
C GLU A 66 17.10 -6.97 18.10
N ASN A 67 17.32 -7.85 17.12
CA ASN A 67 18.64 -8.05 16.52
C ASN A 67 18.66 -7.88 15.00
N MET A 68 17.51 -7.62 14.37
CA MET A 68 17.40 -7.34 12.93
C MET A 68 18.02 -8.43 12.05
N THR A 69 17.87 -9.71 12.41
CA THR A 69 18.34 -10.85 11.60
C THR A 69 17.22 -11.81 11.22
N ALA A 70 17.34 -12.43 10.05
CA ALA A 70 16.51 -13.54 9.60
C ALA A 70 17.36 -14.77 9.30
N LYS A 71 16.94 -15.95 9.75
CA LYS A 71 17.61 -17.23 9.49
C LYS A 71 16.79 -18.07 8.53
N LEU A 72 17.43 -18.52 7.47
CA LEU A 72 16.83 -19.35 6.42
C LEU A 72 17.10 -20.85 6.65
N GLU A 73 16.16 -21.66 6.20
CA GLU A 73 16.25 -23.11 6.08
C GLU A 73 15.93 -23.53 4.63
N TYR A 74 16.55 -24.61 4.16
CA TYR A 74 16.38 -25.06 2.78
C TYR A 74 14.97 -25.60 2.55
N LEU A 75 14.36 -25.26 1.41
CA LEU A 75 13.16 -25.91 0.90
C LEU A 75 13.50 -26.79 -0.31
N PRO A 76 12.73 -27.85 -0.58
CA PRO A 76 12.85 -28.62 -1.82
C PRO A 76 12.86 -27.71 -3.06
N LYS A 77 13.66 -28.03 -4.07
CA LYS A 77 13.80 -27.20 -5.28
C LYS A 77 12.48 -27.05 -6.05
N ASP A 78 11.63 -28.06 -5.94
CA ASP A 78 10.31 -28.19 -6.54
C ASP A 78 9.18 -27.74 -5.60
N TYR A 79 9.48 -27.13 -4.44
CA TYR A 79 8.46 -26.66 -3.50
C TYR A 79 7.47 -25.73 -4.21
N PRO A 80 6.19 -26.09 -4.34
CA PRO A 80 5.32 -25.49 -5.34
C PRO A 80 4.67 -24.18 -4.89
N TYR A 81 4.91 -23.74 -3.66
CA TYR A 81 4.25 -22.58 -3.07
C TYR A 81 5.21 -21.41 -2.83
N TYR A 82 4.64 -20.20 -2.81
CA TYR A 82 5.23 -19.01 -2.21
C TYR A 82 4.27 -18.39 -1.20
N THR A 83 4.78 -17.52 -0.34
CA THR A 83 3.96 -16.81 0.65
C THR A 83 3.75 -15.36 0.24
N LYS A 84 2.55 -14.85 0.51
CA LYS A 84 2.26 -13.42 0.46
C LYS A 84 1.76 -12.98 1.83
N ALA A 85 2.39 -11.96 2.41
CA ALA A 85 1.99 -11.40 3.69
C ALA A 85 0.58 -10.80 3.63
N LEU A 86 -0.16 -10.92 4.72
CA LEU A 86 -1.39 -10.19 4.98
C LEU A 86 -1.07 -9.06 5.94
N THR A 87 -1.45 -7.85 5.55
CA THR A 87 -1.06 -6.63 6.27
C THR A 87 -2.26 -5.74 6.53
N GLU A 88 -2.26 -5.09 7.70
CA GLU A 88 -3.16 -4.00 8.04
C GLU A 88 -2.34 -2.71 8.20
N GLU A 89 -2.89 -1.58 7.77
CA GLU A 89 -2.25 -0.28 7.88
C GLU A 89 -3.23 0.77 8.42
N TRP A 90 -2.76 1.63 9.34
CA TRP A 90 -3.55 2.72 9.92
C TRP A 90 -2.81 4.04 9.78
N PRO A 91 -3.43 5.06 9.16
CA PRO A 91 -2.87 6.39 9.06
C PRO A 91 -3.34 7.28 10.22
N THR A 92 -2.43 8.08 10.78
CA THR A 92 -2.74 9.17 11.70
C THR A 92 -2.19 10.49 11.16
N VAL A 93 -3.04 11.51 11.07
CA VAL A 93 -2.62 12.85 10.66
C VAL A 93 -1.94 13.55 11.84
N GLU A 94 -0.63 13.77 11.75
CA GLU A 94 0.12 14.48 12.80
C GLU A 94 0.12 15.99 12.60
N THR A 95 0.20 16.46 11.35
CA THR A 95 0.32 17.88 11.03
C THR A 95 -0.25 18.16 9.66
N ILE A 96 -1.12 19.17 9.54
CA ILE A 96 -1.62 19.66 8.27
C ILE A 96 -0.65 20.72 7.74
N PHE A 97 -0.24 20.59 6.47
CA PHE A 97 0.60 21.58 5.79
C PHE A 97 -0.25 22.54 4.97
N GLU A 98 -1.05 22.02 4.04
CA GLU A 98 -1.79 22.79 3.05
C GLU A 98 -3.15 22.14 2.78
N LYS A 99 -4.16 22.96 2.45
CA LYS A 99 -5.48 22.50 2.00
C LYS A 99 -5.83 23.20 0.69
N ARG A 100 -6.44 22.46 -0.24
CA ARG A 100 -6.98 23.03 -1.48
C ARG A 100 -8.16 22.21 -1.97
N GLN A 101 -8.81 22.72 -3.02
CA GLN A 101 -9.86 22.03 -3.74
C GLN A 101 -9.30 21.48 -5.04
N ALA A 102 -9.64 20.25 -5.40
CA ALA A 102 -9.33 19.60 -6.67
C ALA A 102 -10.64 19.05 -7.26
N ASN A 103 -11.15 19.67 -8.33
CA ASN A 103 -12.48 19.38 -8.88
C ASN A 103 -13.61 19.36 -7.83
N GLY A 104 -13.57 20.26 -6.84
CA GLY A 104 -14.56 20.32 -5.76
C GLY A 104 -14.27 19.42 -4.56
N ILE A 105 -13.30 18.51 -4.66
CA ILE A 105 -12.86 17.64 -3.56
C ILE A 105 -11.83 18.37 -2.71
N GLU A 106 -12.08 18.50 -1.41
CA GLU A 106 -11.05 18.97 -0.47
C GLU A 106 -9.92 17.93 -0.40
N VAL A 107 -8.70 18.40 -0.62
CA VAL A 107 -7.49 17.61 -0.40
C VAL A 107 -6.58 18.33 0.58
N THR A 108 -6.10 17.57 1.57
CA THR A 108 -5.20 18.04 2.62
C THR A 108 -3.83 17.40 2.44
N SER A 109 -2.77 18.20 2.28
CA SER A 109 -1.39 17.73 2.39
C SER A 109 -0.97 17.74 3.85
N CYS A 110 -0.36 16.65 4.32
CA CYS A 110 -0.09 16.44 5.73
C CYS A 110 1.14 15.57 5.99
N LYS A 111 1.61 15.66 7.24
CA LYS A 111 2.53 14.70 7.85
C LYS A 111 1.69 13.55 8.41
N LEU A 112 2.07 12.33 8.06
CA LEU A 112 1.37 11.12 8.45
C LEU A 112 2.28 10.25 9.32
N HIS A 113 1.70 9.67 10.37
CA HIS A 113 2.23 8.51 11.05
C HIS A 113 1.50 7.28 10.54
N ILE A 114 2.24 6.36 9.91
CA ILE A 114 1.69 5.12 9.35
C ILE A 114 2.07 4.00 10.29
N GLN A 115 1.07 3.33 10.84
CA GLN A 115 1.23 2.09 11.59
C GLN A 115 0.93 0.91 10.67
N LYS A 116 1.83 -0.06 10.59
CA LYS A 116 1.71 -1.26 9.76
C LYS A 116 1.83 -2.50 10.62
N ARG A 117 0.97 -3.48 10.36
CA ARG A 117 0.97 -4.78 11.02
C ARG A 117 0.96 -5.90 10.00
N VAL A 118 1.95 -6.80 10.05
CA VAL A 118 1.87 -8.10 9.38
C VAL A 118 1.22 -9.09 10.35
N TYR A 119 -0.04 -9.42 10.13
CA TYR A 119 -0.80 -10.30 11.04
C TYR A 119 -0.85 -11.76 10.56
N GLY A 120 -0.54 -12.01 9.28
CA GLY A 120 -0.70 -13.32 8.67
C GLY A 120 -0.03 -13.42 7.31
N TYR A 121 -0.27 -14.53 6.62
CA TYR A 121 0.14 -14.74 5.23
C TYR A 121 -0.77 -15.76 4.54
N VAL A 122 -0.74 -15.81 3.21
CA VAL A 122 -1.35 -16.86 2.38
C VAL A 122 -0.29 -17.67 1.65
N ASN A 123 -0.53 -18.97 1.47
CA ASN A 123 0.29 -19.83 0.62
C ASN A 123 -0.32 -19.91 -0.77
N LEU A 124 0.40 -19.44 -1.79
CA LEU A 124 -0.05 -19.41 -3.18
C LEU A 124 0.77 -20.39 -4.00
N GLU A 125 0.10 -21.16 -4.86
CA GLU A 125 0.77 -22.10 -5.76
C GLU A 125 1.37 -21.35 -6.96
N ILE A 126 2.62 -21.66 -7.28
CA ILE A 126 3.35 -21.03 -8.37
C ILE A 126 2.67 -21.39 -9.70
N GLY A 127 2.30 -20.38 -10.48
CA GLY A 127 1.59 -20.57 -11.75
C GLY A 127 0.06 -20.63 -11.62
N GLN A 128 -0.48 -20.61 -10.40
CA GLN A 128 -1.91 -20.46 -10.14
C GLN A 128 -2.19 -19.19 -9.33
N GLU A 129 -1.76 -18.03 -9.87
CA GLU A 129 -1.88 -16.73 -9.20
C GLU A 129 -3.33 -16.30 -8.92
N VAL A 130 -4.30 -16.93 -9.58
CA VAL A 130 -5.75 -16.67 -9.41
C VAL A 130 -6.34 -17.47 -8.22
N ALA A 131 -5.62 -18.47 -7.70
CA ALA A 131 -6.11 -19.30 -6.60
C ALA A 131 -5.95 -18.59 -5.25
N GLN A 132 -7.02 -18.55 -4.46
CA GLN A 132 -6.98 -18.06 -3.07
C GLN A 132 -6.26 -19.08 -2.19
N GLY A 133 -5.11 -18.68 -1.65
CA GLY A 133 -4.34 -19.48 -0.69
C GLY A 133 -5.00 -19.54 0.67
N GLN A 134 -4.68 -20.58 1.45
CA GLN A 134 -5.14 -20.67 2.84
C GLN A 134 -4.51 -19.54 3.68
N LYS A 135 -5.35 -18.72 4.33
CA LYS A 135 -4.92 -17.67 5.28
C LYS A 135 -4.36 -18.33 6.55
N VAL A 136 -3.15 -17.96 6.93
CA VAL A 136 -2.46 -18.39 8.15
C VAL A 136 -2.19 -17.16 9.01
N ILE A 137 -2.74 -17.12 10.21
CA ILE A 137 -2.54 -16.03 11.17
C ILE A 137 -1.26 -16.31 11.98
N LEU A 138 -0.42 -15.30 12.14
CA LEU A 138 0.78 -15.38 12.97
C LEU A 138 0.40 -15.39 14.45
N GLU A 139 1.06 -16.22 15.25
CA GLU A 139 0.89 -16.21 16.72
C GLU A 139 1.26 -14.86 17.34
N ARG A 140 2.22 -14.16 16.73
CA ARG A 140 2.66 -12.81 17.09
C ARG A 140 2.73 -11.96 15.82
N PRO A 141 1.81 -11.01 15.64
CA PRO A 141 1.89 -10.04 14.56
C PRO A 141 3.20 -9.23 14.61
N LEU A 142 3.65 -8.77 13.45
CA LEU A 142 4.84 -7.92 13.34
C LEU A 142 4.40 -6.48 13.12
N ASP A 143 4.61 -5.66 14.14
CA ASP A 143 4.27 -4.24 14.11
C ASP A 143 5.46 -3.38 13.70
N TYR A 144 5.22 -2.39 12.85
CA TYR A 144 6.18 -1.38 12.44
C TYR A 144 5.46 -0.06 12.17
N ASP A 145 6.05 1.05 12.58
CA ASP A 145 5.52 2.37 12.30
C ASP A 145 6.59 3.30 11.77
N PHE A 146 6.17 4.26 10.97
CA PHE A 146 7.05 5.27 10.40
C PHE A 146 6.30 6.57 10.12
N ILE A 147 7.07 7.64 10.07
CA ILE A 147 6.58 8.96 9.72
C ILE A 147 6.88 9.22 8.25
N THR A 148 5.90 9.76 7.53
CA THR A 148 6.04 10.16 6.13
C THR A 148 5.18 11.39 5.82
N LYS A 149 5.14 11.79 4.55
CA LYS A 149 4.26 12.84 4.04
C LYS A 149 3.22 12.22 3.12
N GLY A 150 2.05 12.83 3.06
CA GLY A 150 1.00 12.35 2.18
C GLY A 150 -0.08 13.39 1.93
N ILE A 151 -1.12 12.92 1.27
CA ILE A 151 -2.37 13.60 1.06
C ILE A 151 -3.52 12.75 1.58
N VAL A 152 -4.59 13.40 1.99
CA VAL A 152 -5.88 12.77 2.26
C VAL A 152 -6.97 13.55 1.55
N PHE A 153 -7.90 12.83 0.95
CA PHE A 153 -9.13 13.38 0.37
C PHE A 153 -10.30 12.46 0.68
N LYS A 154 -11.52 13.01 0.64
CA LYS A 154 -12.75 12.24 0.82
C LYS A 154 -13.39 11.95 -0.53
N ALA A 155 -13.49 10.68 -0.91
CA ALA A 155 -14.15 10.26 -2.12
C ALA A 155 -15.68 10.47 -2.02
N PRO A 156 -16.36 10.92 -3.09
CA PRO A 156 -17.83 10.88 -3.16
C PRO A 156 -18.36 9.45 -3.02
N ARG A 157 -19.54 9.27 -2.45
CA ARG A 157 -20.16 7.93 -2.31
C ARG A 157 -20.61 7.37 -3.68
N PRO A 158 -20.52 6.08 -4.00
CA PRO A 158 -21.07 5.55 -5.26
C PRO A 158 -22.59 5.25 -5.13
N LEU A 159 -23.43 6.29 -5.04
CA LEU A 159 -24.87 6.15 -4.71
C LEU A 159 -25.66 5.29 -5.71
N GLN A 160 -25.33 5.34 -7.00
CA GLN A 160 -26.03 4.55 -8.02
C GLN A 160 -25.71 3.06 -7.90
N GLU A 161 -24.44 2.71 -7.75
CA GLU A 161 -24.04 1.31 -7.59
C GLU A 161 -24.43 0.76 -6.22
N ILE A 162 -24.41 1.57 -5.16
CA ILE A 162 -24.98 1.22 -3.84
C ILE A 162 -26.46 0.85 -4.00
N GLY A 163 -27.27 1.70 -4.64
CA GLY A 163 -28.70 1.47 -4.80
C GLY A 163 -29.09 0.28 -5.70
N ARG A 164 -28.12 -0.32 -6.40
CA ARG A 164 -28.31 -1.53 -7.23
C ARG A 164 -27.86 -2.82 -6.53
N SER A 165 -27.15 -2.70 -5.41
CA SER A 165 -26.53 -3.84 -4.72
C SER A 165 -27.39 -4.34 -3.56
N GLU A 166 -27.35 -5.64 -3.31
CA GLU A 166 -27.89 -6.22 -2.07
C GLU A 166 -26.95 -6.02 -0.88
N ASN A 167 -25.65 -5.79 -1.15
CA ASN A 167 -24.63 -5.51 -0.15
C ASN A 167 -24.03 -4.12 -0.41
N GLU A 168 -24.67 -3.11 0.17
CA GLU A 168 -24.30 -1.70 0.02
C GLU A 168 -22.90 -1.42 0.56
N GLU A 169 -22.58 -1.94 1.74
CA GLU A 169 -21.29 -1.74 2.43
C GLU A 169 -20.12 -2.30 1.60
N TYR A 170 -20.28 -3.49 1.03
CA TYR A 170 -19.28 -4.09 0.15
C TYR A 170 -18.99 -3.22 -1.08
N VAL A 171 -20.03 -2.72 -1.75
CA VAL A 171 -19.86 -1.92 -2.98
C VAL A 171 -19.24 -0.55 -2.68
N GLU A 172 -19.64 0.07 -1.58
CA GLU A 172 -19.09 1.33 -1.12
C GLU A 172 -17.59 1.20 -0.79
N ALA A 173 -17.24 0.25 0.10
CA ALA A 173 -15.86 -0.03 0.49
C ALA A 173 -14.98 -0.40 -0.71
N SER A 174 -15.44 -1.35 -1.51
CA SER A 174 -14.70 -1.84 -2.68
C SER A 174 -14.54 -0.78 -3.76
N GLY A 175 -15.45 0.21 -3.80
CA GLY A 175 -15.36 1.39 -4.67
C GLY A 175 -14.24 2.34 -4.22
N TYR A 176 -14.13 2.61 -2.93
CA TYR A 176 -13.06 3.46 -2.38
C TYR A 176 -11.68 2.83 -2.55
N HIS A 177 -11.53 1.55 -2.21
CA HIS A 177 -10.28 0.80 -2.39
C HIS A 177 -9.86 0.74 -3.87
N ALA A 178 -10.79 0.46 -4.78
CA ALA A 178 -10.49 0.50 -6.21
C ALA A 178 -10.14 1.93 -6.70
N THR A 179 -10.74 2.97 -6.12
CA THR A 179 -10.40 4.37 -6.44
C THR A 179 -8.98 4.71 -5.98
N GLU A 180 -8.58 4.29 -4.77
CA GLU A 180 -7.22 4.45 -4.27
C GLU A 180 -6.18 3.84 -5.24
N HIS A 181 -6.39 2.58 -5.62
CA HIS A 181 -5.51 1.88 -6.57
C HIS A 181 -5.37 2.65 -7.88
N VAL A 182 -6.49 3.02 -8.49
CA VAL A 182 -6.49 3.65 -9.81
C VAL A 182 -5.83 5.04 -9.73
N VAL A 183 -6.06 5.79 -8.65
CA VAL A 183 -5.41 7.10 -8.43
C VAL A 183 -3.90 6.96 -8.30
N ILE A 184 -3.42 5.99 -7.53
CA ILE A 184 -1.98 5.76 -7.36
C ILE A 184 -1.35 5.30 -8.69
N GLU A 185 -1.85 4.24 -9.31
CA GLU A 185 -1.28 3.69 -10.54
C GLU A 185 -1.41 4.65 -11.73
N GLY A 186 -2.52 5.40 -11.78
CA GLY A 186 -2.77 6.44 -12.79
C GLY A 186 -1.88 7.68 -12.62
N SER A 187 -1.28 7.89 -11.45
CA SER A 187 -0.47 9.08 -11.15
C SER A 187 0.98 9.02 -11.66
N ASN A 188 1.50 7.85 -12.05
CA ASN A 188 2.93 7.66 -12.37
C ASN A 188 3.46 8.68 -13.40
N MET A 189 2.73 8.88 -14.51
CA MET A 189 3.12 9.85 -15.53
C MET A 189 3.02 11.31 -15.06
N ILE A 190 2.22 11.57 -14.03
CA ILE A 190 1.92 12.91 -13.50
C ILE A 190 2.93 13.31 -12.44
N THR A 191 3.32 12.37 -11.57
CA THR A 191 4.34 12.57 -10.53
C THR A 191 5.75 12.49 -11.12
N GLY A 192 5.92 11.82 -12.26
CA GLY A 192 7.23 11.54 -12.86
C GLY A 192 8.00 10.44 -12.12
N GLY A 193 7.31 9.69 -11.25
CA GLY A 193 7.85 8.57 -10.50
C GLY A 193 7.23 7.23 -10.92
N VAL A 194 7.32 6.26 -10.03
CA VAL A 194 6.67 4.94 -10.17
C VAL A 194 5.65 4.77 -9.05
N SER A 195 4.69 3.87 -9.21
CA SER A 195 3.64 3.68 -8.18
C SER A 195 4.22 3.18 -6.86
N GLN A 196 5.40 2.56 -6.89
CA GLN A 196 6.15 2.15 -5.70
C GLN A 196 6.62 3.33 -4.83
N ASP A 197 6.64 4.55 -5.35
CA ASP A 197 6.96 5.75 -4.59
C ASP A 197 5.79 6.20 -3.69
N LEU A 198 4.60 5.62 -3.88
CA LEU A 198 3.38 5.93 -3.14
C LEU A 198 2.81 4.66 -2.47
N GLY A 199 2.32 4.81 -1.26
CA GLY A 199 1.41 3.88 -0.60
C GLY A 199 0.01 4.48 -0.51
N GLY A 200 -0.99 3.64 -0.26
CA GLY A 200 -2.37 4.07 -0.11
C GLY A 200 -3.11 3.30 0.97
N ILE A 201 -4.08 3.99 1.58
CA ILE A 201 -5.01 3.42 2.56
C ILE A 201 -6.39 4.04 2.33
N SER A 202 -7.40 3.22 2.02
CA SER A 202 -8.80 3.60 2.06
C SER A 202 -9.42 3.26 3.43
N LEU A 203 -10.00 4.27 4.08
CA LEU A 203 -10.87 4.08 5.24
C LEU A 203 -12.29 3.94 4.71
N ASP A 204 -12.69 2.69 4.51
CA ASP A 204 -13.84 2.33 3.68
C ASP A 204 -15.18 2.83 4.24
N THR A 205 -15.29 2.96 5.56
CA THR A 205 -16.49 3.46 6.25
C THR A 205 -16.67 4.97 6.14
N SER A 206 -15.59 5.74 5.94
CA SER A 206 -15.63 7.20 5.87
C SER A 206 -15.38 7.76 4.48
N GLY A 207 -14.90 6.93 3.54
CA GLY A 207 -14.50 7.34 2.19
C GLY A 207 -13.22 8.18 2.17
N LEU A 208 -12.47 8.21 3.28
CA LEU A 208 -11.17 8.88 3.34
C LEU A 208 -10.14 8.01 2.64
N ILE A 209 -9.47 8.58 1.63
CA ILE A 209 -8.39 7.93 0.90
C ILE A 209 -7.10 8.68 1.22
N PHE A 210 -6.16 7.98 1.83
CA PHE A 210 -4.82 8.45 2.10
C PHE A 210 -3.89 7.97 0.99
N VAL A 211 -3.06 8.87 0.46
CA VAL A 211 -1.98 8.52 -0.46
C VAL A 211 -0.70 9.15 0.09
N TYR A 212 0.30 8.35 0.38
CA TYR A 212 1.47 8.76 1.14
C TYR A 212 2.78 8.34 0.47
N ASP A 213 3.87 9.02 0.74
CA ASP A 213 5.19 8.66 0.23
C ASP A 213 5.66 7.35 0.88
N SER A 214 6.03 6.35 0.08
CA SER A 214 6.48 5.05 0.57
C SER A 214 7.83 5.09 1.32
N ALA A 215 8.58 6.18 1.17
CA ALA A 215 9.84 6.41 1.85
C ALA A 215 9.64 7.07 3.22
N ILE A 216 10.38 6.61 4.24
CA ILE A 216 10.42 7.24 5.57
C ILE A 216 10.85 8.71 5.42
N GLY A 217 10.07 9.62 6.02
CA GLY A 217 10.26 11.07 5.95
C GLY A 217 9.72 11.74 4.67
N GLY A 218 9.39 10.95 3.65
CA GLY A 218 8.83 11.39 2.38
C GLY A 218 9.85 11.51 1.24
N ASN A 219 9.45 11.09 0.04
CA ASN A 219 10.20 11.22 -1.23
C ASN A 219 9.67 12.35 -2.13
N GLY A 220 8.56 13.00 -1.75
CA GLY A 220 7.95 14.11 -2.48
C GLY A 220 6.95 13.72 -3.57
N ALA A 221 6.72 12.42 -3.82
CA ALA A 221 5.76 11.97 -4.83
C ALA A 221 4.33 12.41 -4.49
N SER A 222 3.93 12.31 -3.23
CA SER A 222 2.62 12.76 -2.72
C SER A 222 2.43 14.27 -2.88
N LYS A 223 3.50 15.07 -2.77
CA LYS A 223 3.43 16.52 -3.05
C LYS A 223 3.24 16.79 -4.55
N ALA A 224 3.95 16.06 -5.41
CA ALA A 224 3.76 16.17 -6.85
C ALA A 224 2.34 15.76 -7.28
N LEU A 225 1.79 14.71 -6.66
CA LEU A 225 0.40 14.29 -6.82
C LEU A 225 -0.56 15.36 -6.30
N TYR A 226 -0.33 15.88 -5.09
CA TYR A 226 -1.11 16.97 -4.51
C TYR A 226 -1.22 18.15 -5.46
N ASP A 227 -0.14 18.56 -6.12
CA ASP A 227 -0.13 19.73 -7.01
C ASP A 227 -0.88 19.52 -8.33
N ARG A 228 -1.15 18.27 -8.71
CA ARG A 228 -1.68 17.89 -10.03
C ARG A 228 -2.82 16.87 -9.93
N LEU A 229 -3.49 16.83 -8.78
CA LEU A 229 -4.45 15.79 -8.44
C LEU A 229 -5.62 15.70 -9.43
N GLU A 230 -6.06 16.82 -9.98
CA GLU A 230 -7.11 16.90 -11.01
C GLU A 230 -6.75 16.07 -12.25
N LYS A 231 -5.48 16.12 -12.68
CA LYS A 231 -4.99 15.31 -13.79
C LYS A 231 -4.95 13.83 -13.42
N ALA A 232 -4.66 13.51 -12.16
CA ALA A 232 -4.65 12.14 -11.68
C ALA A 232 -6.07 11.57 -11.66
N PHE A 233 -7.06 12.35 -11.22
CA PHE A 233 -8.47 11.95 -11.29
C PHE A 233 -8.96 11.76 -12.72
N GLU A 234 -8.66 12.70 -13.63
CA GLU A 234 -8.99 12.59 -15.06
C GLU A 234 -8.40 11.31 -15.65
N ARG A 235 -7.09 11.08 -15.43
CA ARG A 235 -6.42 9.88 -15.93
C ARG A 235 -6.99 8.60 -15.32
N SER A 236 -7.34 8.63 -14.03
CA SER A 236 -7.94 7.51 -13.33
C SER A 236 -9.29 7.14 -13.92
N LEU A 237 -10.13 8.15 -14.19
CA LEU A 237 -11.43 7.97 -14.83
C LEU A 237 -11.28 7.33 -16.21
N ASP A 238 -10.33 7.80 -17.02
CA ASP A 238 -10.05 7.22 -18.33
C ASP A 238 -9.64 5.75 -18.23
N ILE A 239 -8.77 5.39 -17.28
CA ILE A 239 -8.31 3.99 -17.08
C ILE A 239 -9.50 3.05 -16.84
N VAL A 240 -10.40 3.40 -15.92
CA VAL A 240 -11.55 2.54 -15.60
C VAL A 240 -12.63 2.57 -16.68
N ARG A 241 -12.77 3.69 -17.40
CA ARG A 241 -13.75 3.84 -18.49
C ARG A 241 -13.36 3.09 -19.76
N GLU A 242 -12.08 3.16 -20.15
CA GLU A 242 -11.59 2.59 -21.40
C GLU A 242 -11.24 1.10 -21.30
N CYS A 243 -11.01 0.60 -20.08
CA CYS A 243 -10.69 -0.81 -19.90
C CYS A 243 -11.89 -1.70 -20.31
N PRO A 244 -11.72 -2.64 -21.28
CA PRO A 244 -12.82 -3.44 -21.81
C PRO A 244 -13.23 -4.62 -20.91
N CYS A 245 -12.57 -4.81 -19.76
CA CYS A 245 -12.87 -5.94 -18.88
C CYS A 245 -14.29 -5.83 -18.30
N GLN A 246 -14.96 -6.98 -18.23
CA GLN A 246 -16.33 -7.12 -17.70
C GLN A 246 -16.34 -7.60 -16.23
N SER A 247 -15.17 -7.93 -15.68
CA SER A 247 -15.01 -8.29 -14.26
C SER A 247 -15.45 -7.14 -13.36
N GLU A 248 -16.27 -7.45 -12.35
CA GLU A 248 -16.71 -6.51 -11.32
C GLU A 248 -15.53 -5.91 -10.56
N ALA A 249 -14.60 -6.74 -10.11
CA ALA A 249 -13.36 -6.32 -9.46
C ALA A 249 -12.40 -5.58 -10.39
N GLY A 250 -12.64 -5.65 -11.71
CA GLY A 250 -11.73 -5.20 -12.76
C GLY A 250 -10.60 -6.21 -13.01
N CYS A 251 -9.44 -5.73 -13.42
CA CYS A 251 -8.31 -6.57 -13.87
C CYS A 251 -6.96 -5.85 -13.69
N PRO A 252 -5.83 -6.54 -13.95
CA PRO A 252 -4.47 -5.96 -13.91
C PRO A 252 -4.24 -4.71 -14.76
N ARG A 253 -5.14 -4.39 -15.71
CA ARG A 253 -5.03 -3.20 -16.57
C ARG A 253 -5.78 -1.99 -16.04
N CYS A 254 -6.56 -2.12 -14.97
CA CYS A 254 -7.35 -1.01 -14.44
C CYS A 254 -7.28 -0.84 -12.93
N THR A 255 -7.73 -1.83 -12.15
CA THR A 255 -8.05 -1.66 -10.72
C THR A 255 -7.11 -2.43 -9.80
N PHE A 256 -6.35 -3.40 -10.31
CA PHE A 256 -5.47 -4.20 -9.46
C PHE A 256 -4.16 -3.45 -9.22
N SER A 257 -3.66 -3.54 -8.00
CA SER A 257 -2.31 -3.12 -7.64
C SER A 257 -1.47 -4.33 -7.23
N TYR A 258 -0.20 -4.34 -7.65
CA TYR A 258 0.76 -5.33 -7.17
C TYR A 258 1.13 -5.14 -5.69
N ARG A 259 0.85 -3.95 -5.14
CA ARG A 259 1.18 -3.56 -3.76
C ARG A 259 0.01 -3.66 -2.80
N CYS A 260 -1.16 -4.07 -3.28
CA CYS A 260 -2.33 -4.30 -2.44
C CYS A 260 -2.01 -5.39 -1.39
N GLY A 261 -2.01 -4.98 -0.12
CA GLY A 261 -1.76 -5.84 1.05
C GLY A 261 -2.85 -6.89 1.26
N ASN A 262 -4.07 -6.63 0.80
CA ASN A 262 -5.19 -7.58 0.86
C ASN A 262 -5.41 -8.36 -0.45
N ASN A 263 -4.34 -8.56 -1.22
CA ASN A 263 -4.36 -9.43 -2.39
C ASN A 263 -5.41 -9.09 -3.47
N ASN A 264 -5.74 -7.80 -3.63
CA ASN A 264 -6.79 -7.33 -4.54
C ASN A 264 -8.18 -7.93 -4.25
N GLU A 265 -8.44 -8.36 -3.00
CA GLU A 265 -9.79 -8.62 -2.50
C GLU A 265 -10.55 -7.28 -2.34
N TYR A 266 -11.88 -7.31 -2.42
CA TYR A 266 -12.78 -6.16 -2.25
C TYR A 266 -12.46 -4.99 -3.20
N LEU A 267 -12.63 -5.22 -4.50
CA LEU A 267 -12.52 -4.19 -5.53
C LEU A 267 -13.83 -4.12 -6.32
N HIS A 268 -14.26 -2.90 -6.69
CA HIS A 268 -15.47 -2.71 -7.50
C HIS A 268 -15.26 -1.61 -8.56
N LYS A 269 -14.97 -2.03 -9.79
CA LYS A 269 -14.63 -1.16 -10.93
C LYS A 269 -15.71 -0.14 -11.24
N ILE A 270 -16.98 -0.57 -11.25
CA ILE A 270 -18.09 0.32 -11.64
C ILE A 270 -18.35 1.38 -10.58
N ALA A 271 -18.15 1.03 -9.30
CA ALA A 271 -18.25 1.99 -8.20
C ALA A 271 -17.08 2.99 -8.26
N ALA A 272 -15.85 2.53 -8.46
CA ALA A 272 -14.71 3.43 -8.67
C ALA A 272 -14.92 4.37 -9.87
N ARG A 273 -15.51 3.88 -10.97
CA ARG A 273 -15.89 4.72 -12.10
C ARG A 273 -16.93 5.77 -11.72
N GLU A 274 -17.97 5.39 -10.97
CA GLU A 274 -18.96 6.35 -10.48
C GLU A 274 -18.30 7.42 -9.60
N ILE A 275 -17.49 7.02 -8.62
CA ILE A 275 -16.75 7.92 -7.72
C ILE A 275 -15.93 8.92 -8.54
N LEU A 276 -15.09 8.43 -9.45
CA LEU A 276 -14.24 9.27 -10.30
C LEU A 276 -15.03 10.18 -11.24
N GLN A 277 -16.18 9.72 -11.75
CA GLN A 277 -17.07 10.56 -12.56
C GLN A 277 -17.70 11.68 -11.72
N ARG A 278 -18.16 11.39 -10.49
CA ARG A 278 -18.69 12.40 -9.57
C ARG A 278 -17.64 13.45 -9.20
N ILE A 279 -16.38 13.02 -9.01
CA ILE A 279 -15.25 13.93 -8.84
C ILE A 279 -15.08 14.81 -10.09
N PHE A 280 -15.09 14.23 -11.29
CA PHE A 280 -14.96 14.99 -12.54
C PHE A 280 -16.10 16.00 -12.76
N ASP A 281 -17.32 15.65 -12.33
CA ASP A 281 -18.51 16.48 -12.43
C ASP A 281 -18.54 17.64 -11.39
N GLY A 282 -17.53 17.72 -10.52
CA GLY A 282 -17.37 18.84 -9.58
C GLY A 282 -18.06 18.64 -8.23
N GLU A 283 -18.28 17.39 -7.81
CA GLU A 283 -18.85 17.10 -6.51
C GLU A 283 -17.99 17.64 -5.37
N LYS A 284 -18.66 18.09 -4.30
CA LYS A 284 -18.00 18.67 -3.14
C LYS A 284 -17.92 17.67 -1.99
N THR A 285 -16.72 17.47 -1.49
CA THR A 285 -16.45 16.69 -0.27
C THR A 285 -15.46 17.44 0.61
N GLU A 286 -15.55 17.22 1.92
CA GLU A 286 -14.66 17.83 2.91
C GLU A 286 -13.94 16.72 3.68
N VAL A 287 -12.67 16.95 4.04
CA VAL A 287 -11.90 16.00 4.83
C VAL A 287 -12.36 16.11 6.28
N THR A 288 -12.95 15.02 6.78
CA THR A 288 -13.29 14.86 8.19
C THR A 288 -12.17 14.13 8.94
N GLU A 289 -12.06 14.35 10.26
CA GLU A 289 -11.19 13.51 11.08
C GLU A 289 -11.69 12.05 11.07
N PRO A 290 -10.78 11.05 10.98
CA PRO A 290 -11.17 9.66 11.15
C PRO A 290 -11.83 9.45 12.51
N VAL A 291 -12.95 8.75 12.54
CA VAL A 291 -13.67 8.45 13.79
C VAL A 291 -13.24 7.11 14.37
N GLU A 292 -13.44 6.91 15.68
CA GLU A 292 -13.19 5.61 16.32
C GLU A 292 -14.06 4.53 15.65
N GLY A 293 -13.41 3.60 14.95
CA GLY A 293 -14.08 2.57 14.15
C GLY A 293 -13.79 2.67 12.64
N ASP A 294 -13.28 3.79 12.16
CA ASP A 294 -12.76 3.88 10.79
C ASP A 294 -11.58 2.92 10.64
N LYS A 295 -11.80 1.90 9.83
CA LYS A 295 -10.80 0.89 9.52
C LYS A 295 -10.84 0.63 8.02
N PRO A 296 -9.71 0.26 7.42
CA PRO A 296 -9.76 -0.50 6.19
C PRO A 296 -10.62 -1.75 6.45
N LEU A 297 -11.70 -1.95 5.70
CA LEU A 297 -12.39 -3.23 5.62
C LEU A 297 -11.51 -4.25 4.85
N VAL A 298 -10.52 -3.73 4.12
CA VAL A 298 -9.50 -4.44 3.33
C VAL A 298 -8.16 -4.56 4.05
#